data_AF-A0A485AV17-F1
#
_entry.id   AF-A0A485AV17-F1
#
_cell.length_a   1.000
_cell.length_b   1.000
_cell.length_c   1.000
_cell.angle_alpha   90.00
_cell.angle_beta   90.00
_cell.angle_gamma   90.00
#
_symmetry.space_group_name_H-M   'P 1'
#
loop_
_entity.id
_entity.type
_entity.pdbx_description
1 polymer ?
#
loop_
_entity_poly.entity_id
_entity_poly.type
_entity_poly.pdbx_seq_one_letter_code
_entity_poly.pdbx_strand_id
1 'polypeptide(L)'
;MNHFDLSFLKYLQDNNPLGIEHAVQRFGKTLSTLKRTMKELNELLPANVQLHQDNQCITTRIGYSDYIDFLQRVQFNRYLTTAEERVQDLFVALCLRDV
;
A
#
# COMPACT_ATOMS: atom_id res chain seq x y z
N MET A 1 -7.47 -4.95 2.60
CA MET A 1 -6.52 -3.88 2.25
C MET A 1 -7.20 -2.54 2.29
N ASN A 2 -6.50 -1.44 2.59
CA ASN A 2 -7.03 -0.08 2.68
C ASN A 2 -6.00 0.94 2.14
N HIS A 3 -6.31 2.23 2.27
CA HIS A 3 -5.44 3.33 1.84
C HIS A 3 -4.02 3.25 2.42
N PHE A 4 -3.90 2.87 3.69
CA PHE A 4 -2.61 2.78 4.35
C PHE A 4 -1.75 1.70 3.69
N ASP A 5 -2.29 0.54 3.37
CA ASP A 5 -1.52 -0.54 2.75
C ASP A 5 -0.98 -0.13 1.36
N LEU A 6 -1.80 0.56 0.55
CA LEU A 6 -1.40 1.05 -0.77
C LEU A 6 -0.35 2.17 -0.69
N SER A 7 -0.53 3.12 0.23
CA SER A 7 0.42 4.21 0.44
C SER A 7 1.74 3.71 1.02
N PHE A 8 1.70 2.69 1.88
CA PHE A 8 2.89 2.03 2.41
C PHE A 8 3.69 1.33 1.32
N LEU A 9 3.03 0.53 0.47
CA LEU A 9 3.69 -0.17 -0.63
C LEU A 9 4.32 0.81 -1.63
N LYS A 10 3.59 1.87 -2.00
CA LYS A 10 4.11 2.93 -2.88
C LYS A 10 5.34 3.61 -2.27
N TYR A 11 5.27 3.95 -0.99
CA TYR A 11 6.38 4.60 -0.31
C TYR A 11 7.63 3.72 -0.25
N LEU A 12 7.46 2.41 -0.01
CA LEU A 12 8.55 1.44 -0.07
C LEU A 12 9.16 1.34 -1.47
N GLN A 13 8.33 1.35 -2.52
CA GLN A 13 8.80 1.36 -3.91
C GLN A 13 9.72 2.56 -4.20
N ASP A 14 9.44 3.73 -3.61
CA ASP A 14 10.22 4.96 -3.83
C ASP A 14 11.42 5.11 -2.86
N ASN A 15 11.39 4.47 -1.68
CA ASN A 15 12.32 4.76 -0.58
C ASN A 15 12.98 3.49 0.00
N ASN A 16 13.21 2.49 -0.85
CA ASN A 16 13.88 1.24 -0.46
C ASN A 16 15.42 1.38 -0.52
N PRO A 17 16.16 0.91 0.50
CA PRO A 17 15.71 0.28 1.74
C PRO A 17 15.15 1.29 2.77
N LEU A 18 14.10 0.89 3.50
CA LEU A 18 13.41 1.77 4.46
C LEU A 18 13.69 1.36 5.91
N GLY A 19 14.29 2.25 6.70
CA GLY A 19 14.47 2.02 8.14
C GLY A 19 13.15 1.92 8.91
N ILE A 20 13.05 0.96 9.83
CA ILE A 20 11.83 0.71 10.62
C ILE A 20 11.42 1.93 11.44
N GLU A 21 12.36 2.58 12.12
CA GLU A 21 12.07 3.78 12.93
C GLU A 21 11.47 4.89 12.06
N HIS A 22 12.04 5.10 10.86
CA HIS A 22 11.54 6.08 9.91
C HIS A 22 10.13 5.73 9.41
N ALA A 23 9.87 4.44 9.11
CA ALA A 23 8.54 3.98 8.72
C ALA A 23 7.51 4.21 9.85
N VAL A 24 7.85 3.84 11.09
CA VAL A 24 7.00 4.03 12.27
C VAL A 24 6.64 5.52 12.44
N GLN A 25 7.64 6.40 12.34
CA GLN A 25 7.44 7.85 12.44
C GLN A 25 6.60 8.40 11.29
N ARG A 26 6.90 8.02 10.05
CA ARG A 26 6.25 8.54 8.83
C ARG A 26 4.76 8.21 8.77
N PHE A 27 4.39 7.00 9.19
CA PHE A 27 3.02 6.49 9.11
C PHE A 27 2.26 6.58 10.43
N GLY A 28 2.92 6.89 11.54
CA GLY A 28 2.31 6.89 12.88
C GLY A 28 1.76 5.51 13.26
N LYS A 29 2.40 4.42 12.79
CA LYS A 29 1.97 3.03 13.02
C LYS A 29 3.02 2.29 13.83
N THR A 30 2.59 1.33 14.64
CA THR A 30 3.49 0.43 15.37
C THR A 30 4.18 -0.55 14.41
N LEU A 31 5.35 -1.05 14.80
CA LEU A 31 6.04 -2.12 14.05
C LEU A 31 5.15 -3.36 13.85
N SER A 32 4.33 -3.72 14.83
CA SER A 32 3.38 -4.83 14.70
C SER A 32 2.35 -4.60 13.58
N THR A 33 1.89 -3.36 13.41
CA THR A 33 0.99 -2.99 12.33
C THR A 33 1.70 -3.05 10.98
N LEU A 34 2.94 -2.54 10.89
CA LEU A 34 3.74 -2.61 9.66
C LEU A 34 3.96 -4.06 9.23
N LYS A 35 4.34 -4.95 10.16
CA LYS A 35 4.54 -6.38 9.90
C LYS A 35 3.26 -7.06 9.40
N ARG A 36 2.11 -6.75 10.01
CA ARG A 36 0.81 -7.27 9.56
C ARG A 36 0.50 -6.82 8.14
N THR A 37 0.67 -5.53 7.84
CA THR A 37 0.48 -4.99 6.49
C THR A 37 1.45 -5.63 5.49
N MET A 38 2.74 -5.82 5.83
CA MET A 38 3.68 -6.53 4.97
C MET A 38 3.21 -7.95 4.65
N LYS A 39 2.69 -8.67 5.65
CA LYS A 39 2.14 -10.03 5.45
C LYS A 39 0.95 -9.99 4.48
N GLU A 40 -0.02 -9.11 4.71
CA GLU A 40 -1.21 -8.97 3.85
C GLU A 40 -0.83 -8.60 2.41
N LEU A 41 0.16 -7.72 2.22
CA LEU A 41 0.67 -7.37 0.89
C LEU A 41 1.40 -8.55 0.23
N ASN A 42 2.21 -9.29 0.97
CA ASN A 42 2.96 -10.44 0.46
C ASN A 42 2.07 -11.62 0.02
N GLU A 43 0.84 -11.73 0.55
CA GLU A 43 -0.16 -12.70 0.07
C GLU A 43 -0.62 -12.43 -1.38
N LEU A 44 -0.41 -11.20 -1.87
CA LEU A 44 -0.82 -10.76 -3.20
C LEU A 44 0.38 -10.50 -4.13
N LEU A 45 1.55 -10.19 -3.56
CA LEU A 45 2.76 -9.92 -4.31
C LEU A 45 3.44 -11.20 -4.81
N PRO A 46 3.99 -11.20 -6.04
CA PRO A 46 4.89 -12.25 -6.50
C PRO A 46 6.11 -12.41 -5.59
N ALA A 47 6.59 -13.64 -5.42
CA ALA A 47 7.68 -13.97 -4.49
C ALA A 47 8.97 -13.16 -4.72
N ASN A 48 9.27 -12.77 -5.96
CA ASN A 48 10.48 -12.02 -6.31
C ASN A 48 10.46 -10.54 -5.89
N VAL A 49 9.30 -9.98 -5.52
CA VAL A 49 9.12 -8.58 -5.13
C VAL A 49 8.52 -8.43 -3.73
N GLN A 50 8.41 -9.53 -2.98
CA GLN A 50 7.90 -9.50 -1.62
C GLN A 50 8.70 -8.56 -0.72
N LEU A 51 8.02 -8.07 0.31
CA LEU A 51 8.56 -7.21 1.35
C LEU A 51 9.23 -8.08 2.41
N HIS A 52 10.48 -7.78 2.73
CA HIS A 52 11.26 -8.48 3.75
C HIS A 52 11.69 -7.51 4.85
N GLN A 53 11.90 -8.03 6.05
CA GLN A 53 12.55 -7.28 7.12
C GLN A 53 13.93 -7.88 7.33
N ASP A 54 14.96 -7.08 7.05
CA ASP A 54 16.35 -7.40 7.30
C ASP A 54 16.87 -6.47 8.40
N ASN A 55 17.10 -7.01 9.59
CA ASN A 55 17.47 -6.24 10.78
C ASN A 55 16.49 -5.07 11.08
N GLN A 56 17.00 -3.85 10.98
CA GLN A 56 16.33 -2.58 11.24
C GLN A 56 15.71 -1.97 9.97
N CYS A 57 15.72 -2.69 8.84
CA CYS A 57 15.24 -2.19 7.55
C CYS A 57 14.16 -3.10 6.96
N ILE A 58 13.27 -2.48 6.21
CA ILE A 58 12.31 -3.13 5.32
C ILE A 58 12.87 -3.02 3.91
N THR A 59 12.96 -4.15 3.23
CA THR A 59 13.56 -4.27 1.90
C THR A 59 12.56 -4.87 0.91
N THR A 60 12.66 -4.47 -0.35
CA THR A 60 11.88 -5.03 -1.45
C THR A 60 12.58 -4.79 -2.79
N ARG A 61 12.17 -5.51 -3.82
CA ARG A 61 12.57 -5.28 -5.21
C ARG A 61 11.45 -4.72 -6.07
N ILE A 62 10.32 -4.34 -5.46
CA ILE A 62 9.17 -3.83 -6.18
C ILE A 62 9.55 -2.58 -6.98
N GLY A 63 9.37 -2.65 -8.29
CA GLY A 63 9.48 -1.51 -9.19
C GLY A 63 8.14 -0.84 -9.43
N TYR A 64 8.16 0.24 -10.20
CA TYR A 64 6.94 0.94 -10.59
C TYR A 64 5.96 0.04 -11.38
N SER A 65 6.48 -0.77 -12.32
CA SER A 65 5.66 -1.71 -13.09
C SER A 65 4.97 -2.74 -12.19
N ASP A 66 5.69 -3.29 -11.21
CA ASP A 66 5.13 -4.26 -10.26
C ASP A 66 4.04 -3.63 -9.38
N TYR A 67 4.21 -2.36 -8.99
CA TYR A 67 3.19 -1.62 -8.26
C TYR A 67 1.92 -1.41 -9.09
N ILE A 68 2.04 -1.07 -10.37
CA ILE A 68 0.89 -0.95 -11.28
C ILE A 68 0.20 -2.30 -11.47
N ASP A 69 0.95 -3.37 -11.72
CA ASP A 69 0.41 -4.72 -11.85
C ASP A 69 -0.30 -5.17 -10.57
N PHE A 70 0.24 -4.83 -9.41
CA PHE A 70 -0.39 -5.05 -8.13
C PHE A 70 -1.73 -4.33 -8.04
N LEU A 71 -1.78 -3.03 -8.35
CA LEU A 71 -3.02 -2.24 -8.32
C LEU A 71 -4.10 -2.82 -9.25
N GLN A 72 -3.73 -3.30 -10.44
CA GLN A 72 -4.67 -3.89 -11.38
C GLN A 72 -5.26 -5.22 -10.90
N ARG A 73 -4.52 -5.98 -10.07
CA ARG A 73 -4.97 -7.27 -9.51
C ARG A 73 -5.83 -7.11 -8.26
N VAL A 74 -5.70 -5.98 -7.57
CA VAL A 74 -6.48 -5.70 -6.37
C VAL A 74 -7.93 -5.43 -6.78
N GLN A 75 -8.78 -6.42 -6.57
CA GLN A 75 -10.22 -6.26 -6.78
C GLN A 75 -10.80 -5.28 -5.75
N PHE A 76 -11.75 -4.45 -6.19
CA PHE A 76 -12.42 -3.45 -5.35
C PHE A 76 -13.06 -4.05 -4.10
N ASN A 77 -13.58 -5.28 -4.18
CA ASN A 77 -14.16 -6.02 -3.05
C ASN A 77 -13.16 -6.36 -1.93
N ARG A 78 -11.85 -6.27 -2.17
CA ARG A 78 -10.78 -6.46 -1.17
C ARG A 78 -10.25 -5.14 -0.60
N TYR A 79 -10.66 -4.02 -1.19
CA TYR A 79 -10.32 -2.68 -0.71
C TYR A 79 -11.42 -2.16 0.22
N LEU A 80 -11.04 -1.85 1.46
CA LEU A 80 -11.93 -1.32 2.48
C LEU A 80 -11.95 0.21 2.38
N THR A 81 -12.94 0.74 1.66
CA THR A 81 -13.14 2.18 1.52
C THR A 81 -13.63 2.82 2.81
N THR A 82 -13.12 4.00 3.14
CA THR A 82 -13.69 4.89 4.16
C THR A 82 -14.94 5.63 3.65
N ALA A 83 -15.70 6.24 4.55
CA ALA A 83 -16.84 7.08 4.15
C ALA A 83 -16.39 8.29 3.30
N GLU A 84 -15.25 8.88 3.64
CA GLU A 84 -14.68 10.04 2.93
C GLU A 84 -14.27 9.68 1.50
N GLU A 85 -13.57 8.55 1.32
CA GLU A 85 -13.21 8.05 -0.02
C GLU A 85 -14.45 7.82 -0.89
N ARG A 86 -15.53 7.26 -0.33
CA ARG A 86 -16.79 7.05 -1.06
C ARG A 86 -17.46 8.37 -1.46
N VAL A 87 -17.44 9.37 -0.58
CA VAL A 87 -17.99 10.70 -0.88
C VAL A 87 -17.18 11.36 -2.00
N GLN A 88 -15.85 11.30 -1.94
CA GLN A 88 -14.98 11.86 -2.98
C GLN A 88 -15.21 11.18 -4.34
N ASP A 89 -15.32 9.85 -4.36
CA ASP A 89 -15.60 9.10 -5.60
C ASP A 89 -16.95 9.49 -6.21
N LEU A 90 -17.99 9.66 -5.38
CA LEU A 90 -19.30 10.16 -5.82
C LEU A 90 -19.19 11.57 -6.43
N PHE A 91 -18.45 12.48 -5.81
CA PHE A 91 -18.22 13.82 -6.36
C PHE A 91 -17.52 13.75 -7.73
N VAL A 92 -16.46 12.97 -7.85
CA VAL A 92 -15.75 12.78 -9.13
C VAL A 92 -16.69 12.19 -10.17
N ALA A 93 -17.45 11.16 -9.82
CA ALA A 93 -18.42 10.54 -10.72
C ALA A 93 -19.52 11.52 -11.17
N LEU A 94 -20.00 12.39 -10.30
CA LEU A 94 -20.97 13.43 -10.62
C LEU A 94 -20.38 14.47 -11.59
N CYS A 95 -19.15 14.95 -11.33
CA CYS A 95 -18.47 15.90 -12.22
C CYS A 95 -18.12 15.31 -13.59
N LEU A 96 -17.80 14.02 -13.66
CA LEU A 96 -17.47 13.34 -14.92
C LEU A 96 -18.71 12.96 -15.74
N ARG A 97 -19.89 12.92 -15.13
CA ARG A 97 -21.13 12.46 -15.78
C ARG A 97 -22.11 13.58 -16.13
N ASP A 98 -21.74 14.86 -15.94
CA ASP A 98 -22.52 16.07 -16.29
C ASP A 98 -24.01 15.79 -16.54
N VAL A 99 -24.81 15.80 -15.48
CA VAL A 99 -26.28 15.91 -15.57
C VAL A 99 -26.68 17.33 -15.23
#